data_AF-A0A916PV70-F1
#
_entry.id   AF-A0A916PV70-F1
#
_cell.length_a   1.000
_cell.length_b   1.000
_cell.length_c   1.000
_cell.angle_alpha   90.00
_cell.angle_beta   90.00
_cell.angle_gamma   90.00
#
_symmetry.space_group_name_H-M   'P 1'
#
loop_
_entity.id
_entity.type
_entity.pdbx_description
1 polymer ?
#
loop_
_entity_poly.entity_id
_entity_poly.type
_entity_poly.pdbx_seq_one_letter_code
_entity_poly.pdbx_strand_id
1 'polypeptide(L)'
;MNQNNLFFRARWRLAIWYSGVMGIILCLAGAGAYQMMVHAHWQGLQDEIEAVAGTLHDTLEPMLQQPDQMNPYVQNVLPNLCVVTEPCANTQQNLSDRHILGVTQTNDYYIHFRDRNYQTIATVGNLPDLEVNRDAVWQMLRDSQGRHYYQFSLLLKNSAGLPWGYMQIGRSMADYDRHLSESKLALLLGLPIGFVVIAIASWYLAKIAMQPVYTSYQQIQQFTADVAHELRTPLASIMATVESSLAMDSLPETDSRSILSVIERQNGRLSQLVGDLLLLSRLDIETDLPKFSPCCLNDILSDLVEELAPLALASDISLNLDLKTETSLFVMGNTSQLYRLFSNLIANAIQYSNLNGTVSISLTLQDREAIIHIRDTGIGIAAQDLPYIFDRFYRADRDRSRTTGGSGLGLAIAKAIAHKHRGNIQVTSELGKGSEFNVSLKSV
;
A
#
# COMPACT_ATOMS: atom_id res chain seq x y z
N MET A 1 -11.09 -11.70 11.30
CA MET A 1 -9.67 -12.02 10.96
C MET A 1 -8.97 -12.91 11.99
N ASN A 2 -8.90 -12.57 13.29
CA ASN A 2 -8.17 -13.39 14.29
C ASN A 2 -8.78 -14.78 14.57
N GLN A 3 -10.03 -15.04 14.19
CA GLN A 3 -10.67 -16.34 14.39
C GLN A 3 -10.33 -17.37 13.30
N ASN A 4 -9.79 -16.95 12.14
CA ASN A 4 -9.46 -17.87 11.06
C ASN A 4 -7.93 -18.06 10.97
N ASN A 5 -7.45 -19.22 11.41
CA ASN A 5 -6.02 -19.57 11.48
C ASN A 5 -5.29 -19.41 10.14
N LEU A 6 -5.99 -19.62 9.02
CA LEU A 6 -5.39 -19.52 7.69
C LEU A 6 -5.03 -18.07 7.34
N PHE A 7 -5.96 -17.13 7.59
CA PHE A 7 -5.73 -15.70 7.35
C PHE A 7 -4.74 -15.09 8.34
N PHE A 8 -4.74 -15.56 9.60
CA PHE A 8 -3.73 -15.16 10.57
C PHE A 8 -2.31 -15.59 10.13
N ARG A 9 -2.15 -16.84 9.68
CA ARG A 9 -0.87 -17.34 9.13
C ARG A 9 -0.47 -16.61 7.86
N ALA A 10 -1.41 -16.34 6.97
CA ALA A 10 -1.15 -15.60 5.73
C ALA A 10 -0.67 -14.18 6.04
N ARG A 11 -1.31 -13.47 6.99
CA ARG A 11 -0.90 -12.13 7.41
C ARG A 11 0.51 -12.13 7.98
N TRP A 12 0.83 -13.09 8.84
CA TRP A 12 2.17 -13.26 9.40
C TRP A 12 3.22 -13.49 8.30
N ARG A 13 2.94 -14.39 7.34
CA ARG A 13 3.83 -14.62 6.20
C ARG A 13 4.09 -13.35 5.40
N LEU A 14 3.04 -12.60 5.09
CA LEU A 14 3.15 -11.35 4.32
C LEU A 14 3.99 -10.30 5.08
N ALA A 15 3.70 -10.11 6.37
CA ALA A 15 4.43 -9.18 7.22
C ALA A 15 5.91 -9.56 7.38
N ILE A 16 6.22 -10.86 7.52
CA ILE A 16 7.60 -11.37 7.58
C ILE A 16 8.34 -11.08 6.27
N TRP A 17 7.72 -11.33 5.11
CA TRP A 17 8.34 -11.05 3.82
C TRP A 17 8.62 -9.56 3.62
N TYR A 18 7.65 -8.68 3.89
CA TYR A 18 7.84 -7.23 3.78
C TYR A 18 8.89 -6.71 4.75
N SER A 19 8.84 -7.15 6.02
CA SER A 19 9.84 -6.75 7.02
C SER A 19 11.22 -7.27 6.67
N GLY A 20 11.33 -8.48 6.10
CA GLY A 20 12.60 -9.07 5.67
C GLY A 20 13.22 -8.30 4.51
N VAL A 21 12.45 -8.02 3.45
CA VAL A 21 12.94 -7.27 2.28
C VAL A 21 13.32 -5.85 2.66
N MET A 22 12.45 -5.13 3.38
CA MET A 22 12.74 -3.75 3.80
C MET A 22 13.90 -3.70 4.80
N GLY A 23 14.02 -4.71 5.65
CA GLY A 23 15.16 -4.87 6.55
C GLY A 23 16.49 -5.03 5.82
N ILE A 24 16.54 -5.87 4.77
CA ILE A 24 17.72 -6.02 3.92
C ILE A 24 18.07 -4.68 3.26
N ILE A 25 17.07 -3.97 2.72
CA ILE A 25 17.28 -2.65 2.09
C ILE A 25 17.84 -1.65 3.10
N LEU A 26 17.28 -1.58 4.32
CA LEU A 26 17.76 -0.68 5.37
C LEU A 26 19.21 -1.01 5.77
N CYS A 27 19.56 -2.29 5.90
CA CYS A 27 20.92 -2.71 6.18
C CYS A 27 21.89 -2.32 5.06
N LEU A 28 21.52 -2.56 3.80
CA LEU A 28 22.36 -2.21 2.64
C LEU A 28 22.54 -0.69 2.54
N ALA A 29 21.48 0.09 2.72
CA ALA A 29 21.54 1.55 2.71
C ALA A 29 22.39 2.09 3.87
N GLY A 30 22.21 1.54 5.08
CA GLY A 30 23.01 1.92 6.25
C GLY A 30 24.50 1.60 6.08
N ALA A 31 24.82 0.42 5.54
CA ALA A 31 26.20 0.02 5.24
C ALA A 31 26.82 0.90 4.14
N GLY A 32 26.06 1.19 3.07
CA GLY A 32 26.50 2.07 1.99
C GLY A 32 26.77 3.50 2.45
N ALA A 33 25.86 4.08 3.25
CA ALA A 33 26.04 5.40 3.83
C ALA A 33 27.28 5.47 4.74
N TYR A 34 27.49 4.44 5.57
CA TYR A 34 28.68 4.34 6.41
C TYR A 34 29.97 4.28 5.58
N GLN A 35 30.01 3.44 4.54
CA GLN A 35 31.17 3.33 3.65
C GLN A 35 31.45 4.64 2.92
N MET A 36 30.42 5.32 2.43
CA MET A 36 30.56 6.61 1.75
C MET A 36 31.08 7.68 2.71
N MET A 37 30.57 7.76 3.94
CA MET A 37 31.03 8.72 4.94
C MET A 37 32.50 8.49 5.32
N VAL A 38 32.90 7.23 5.52
CA VAL A 38 34.29 6.83 5.78
C VAL A 38 35.20 7.25 4.63
N HIS A 39 34.80 6.95 3.39
CA HIS A 39 35.59 7.28 2.21
C HIS A 39 35.76 8.79 2.03
N ALA A 40 34.69 9.57 2.20
CA ALA A 40 34.71 11.02 2.07
C ALA A 40 35.60 11.70 3.13
N HIS A 41 35.53 11.25 4.39
CA HIS A 41 36.40 11.80 5.44
C HIS A 41 37.86 11.41 5.23
N TRP A 42 38.12 10.19 4.73
CA TRP A 42 39.48 9.75 4.42
C TRP A 42 40.12 10.58 3.29
N GLN A 43 39.37 10.85 2.21
CA GLN A 43 39.81 11.71 1.12
C GLN A 43 40.04 13.15 1.59
N GLY A 44 39.11 13.72 2.37
CA GLY A 44 39.27 15.06 2.92
C GLY A 44 40.52 15.21 3.79
N LEU A 45 40.85 14.19 4.61
CA LEU A 45 42.07 14.17 5.40
C LEU A 45 43.34 14.16 4.52
N GLN A 46 43.33 13.38 3.43
CA GLN A 46 44.44 13.33 2.46
C GLN A 46 44.64 14.67 1.76
N ASP A 47 43.57 15.23 1.18
CA ASP A 47 43.60 16.49 0.44
C ASP A 47 44.07 17.64 1.33
N GLU A 48 43.64 17.67 2.60
CA GLU A 48 44.06 18.68 3.57
C GLU A 48 45.55 18.57 3.91
N ILE A 49 46.05 17.36 4.18
CA ILE A 49 47.49 17.15 4.46
C ILE A 49 48.33 17.49 3.23
N GLU A 50 47.91 17.08 2.03
CA GLU A 50 48.63 17.34 0.78
C GLU A 50 48.66 18.84 0.45
N ALA A 51 47.55 19.56 0.63
CA ALA A 51 47.50 21.01 0.44
C ALA A 51 48.42 21.77 1.41
N VAL A 52 48.42 21.38 2.69
CA VAL A 52 49.32 21.95 3.71
C VAL A 52 50.78 21.64 3.38
N ALA A 53 51.05 20.41 2.96
CA ALA A 53 52.40 19.99 2.61
C ALA A 53 52.93 20.66 1.35
N GLY A 54 52.10 20.81 0.31
CA GLY A 54 52.45 21.53 -0.91
C GLY A 54 52.72 23.01 -0.65
N THR A 55 51.85 23.69 0.10
CA THR A 55 52.04 25.12 0.44
C THR A 55 53.31 25.35 1.25
N LEU A 56 53.63 24.47 2.20
CA LEU A 56 54.88 24.52 2.95
C LEU A 56 56.09 24.19 2.06
N HIS A 57 55.98 23.19 1.20
CA HIS A 57 57.03 22.81 0.26
C HIS A 57 57.42 24.00 -0.64
N ASP A 58 56.45 24.62 -1.30
CA ASP A 58 56.66 25.75 -2.22
C ASP A 58 57.21 26.99 -1.49
N THR A 59 56.82 27.19 -0.24
CA THR A 59 57.30 28.31 0.58
C THR A 59 58.73 28.10 1.08
N LEU A 60 59.09 26.86 1.41
CA LEU A 60 60.37 26.53 2.07
C LEU A 60 61.49 26.23 1.09
N GLU A 61 61.23 25.57 -0.04
CA GLU A 61 62.25 25.16 -1.02
C GLU A 61 63.20 26.31 -1.45
N PRO A 62 62.71 27.55 -1.71
CA PRO A 62 63.57 28.68 -2.06
C PRO A 62 64.50 29.15 -0.92
N MET A 63 64.16 28.83 0.34
CA MET A 63 64.90 29.24 1.53
C MET A 63 66.04 28.28 1.90
N LEU A 64 66.08 27.10 1.27
CA LEU A 64 67.05 26.03 1.55
C LEU A 64 68.28 26.16 0.64
N GLN A 65 69.40 26.62 1.21
CA GLN A 65 70.63 26.87 0.46
C GLN A 65 71.63 25.70 0.55
N GLN A 66 72.03 25.32 1.77
CA GLN A 66 72.98 24.22 2.00
C GLN A 66 72.27 22.95 2.48
N PRO A 67 72.63 21.76 1.96
CA PRO A 67 72.15 20.49 2.51
C PRO A 67 72.44 20.39 4.01
N ASP A 68 71.52 19.80 4.76
CA ASP A 68 71.69 19.44 6.18
C ASP A 68 71.84 20.64 7.16
N GLN A 69 71.73 21.88 6.67
CA GLN A 69 71.69 23.09 7.51
C GLN A 69 70.38 23.85 7.34
N MET A 70 69.66 24.02 8.45
CA MET A 70 68.41 24.78 8.48
C MET A 70 68.71 26.28 8.47
N ASN A 71 68.17 27.01 7.49
CA ASN A 71 68.34 28.45 7.39
C ASN A 71 67.55 29.16 8.52
N PRO A 72 68.15 30.10 9.30
CA PRO A 72 67.45 30.81 10.37
C PRO A 72 66.18 31.55 9.90
N TYR A 73 66.09 31.94 8.62
CA TYR A 73 64.87 32.56 8.09
C TYR A 73 63.64 31.63 8.09
N VAL A 74 63.82 30.31 8.17
CA VAL A 74 62.71 29.35 8.26
C VAL A 74 61.99 29.43 9.59
N GLN A 75 62.65 29.87 10.67
CA GLN A 75 62.00 30.14 11.96
C GLN A 75 60.99 31.31 11.88
N ASN A 76 61.12 32.21 10.91
CA ASN A 76 60.13 33.27 10.69
C ASN A 76 58.83 32.75 10.04
N VAL A 77 58.90 31.65 9.30
CA VAL A 77 57.74 30.99 8.66
C VAL A 77 57.12 29.96 9.61
N LEU A 78 57.97 29.24 10.35
CA LEU A 78 57.60 28.23 11.33
C LEU A 78 58.14 28.63 12.72
N PRO A 79 57.41 29.46 13.49
CA PRO A 79 57.90 30.02 14.76
C PRO A 79 58.10 28.97 15.86
N ASN A 80 57.47 27.80 15.74
CA ASN A 80 57.58 26.67 16.68
C ASN A 80 58.61 25.61 16.22
N LEU A 81 59.59 26.00 15.39
CA LEU A 81 60.62 25.10 14.88
C LEU A 81 61.73 24.86 15.92
N CYS A 82 61.95 23.59 16.25
CA CYS A 82 62.96 23.10 17.17
C CYS A 82 64.08 22.43 16.37
N VAL A 83 65.27 23.05 16.29
CA VAL A 83 66.44 22.49 15.58
C VAL A 83 67.25 21.64 16.55
N VAL A 84 67.62 20.42 16.17
CA VAL A 84 68.25 19.42 17.07
C VAL A 84 69.58 19.90 17.67
N THR A 85 70.25 20.87 17.05
CA THR A 85 71.50 21.47 17.52
C THR A 85 71.32 22.58 18.56
N GLU A 86 70.09 23.06 18.80
CA GLU A 86 69.77 24.13 19.76
C GLU A 86 68.80 23.63 20.86
N PRO A 87 68.98 24.03 22.14
CA PRO A 87 68.05 23.65 23.19
C PRO A 87 66.69 24.32 22.96
N CYS A 88 65.67 23.54 22.69
CA CYS A 88 64.33 24.05 22.40
C CYS A 88 63.71 24.66 23.66
N ALA A 89 63.58 25.99 23.67
CA ALA A 89 62.91 26.70 24.74
C ALA A 89 61.40 26.40 24.68
N ASN A 90 60.82 25.99 25.80
CA ASN A 90 59.37 25.85 25.98
C ASN A 90 58.69 27.21 25.83
N THR A 91 58.45 27.63 24.60
CA THR A 91 57.88 28.95 24.30
C THR A 91 56.36 28.81 24.25
N GLN A 92 55.73 28.66 25.41
CA GLN A 92 54.34 29.09 25.57
C GLN A 92 54.33 30.63 25.62
N GLN A 93 54.56 31.28 24.49
CA GLN A 93 54.26 32.70 24.35
C GLN A 93 52.94 32.85 23.59
N ASN A 94 52.01 33.56 24.20
CA ASN A 94 50.81 34.10 23.56
C ASN A 94 51.21 34.90 22.32
N LEU A 95 51.13 34.27 21.16
CA LEU A 95 51.29 34.90 19.84
C LEU A 95 49.89 35.17 19.27
N SER A 96 49.38 36.34 19.63
CA SER A 96 48.26 36.97 18.93
C SER A 96 48.77 37.69 17.67
N ASP A 97 47.89 37.72 16.66
CA ASP A 97 47.97 38.45 15.39
C ASP A 97 48.62 37.72 14.19
N ARG A 98 47.74 36.96 13.51
CA ARG A 98 47.75 36.64 12.07
C ARG A 98 49.08 36.14 11.50
N HIS A 99 49.30 34.83 11.61
CA HIS A 99 50.30 34.11 10.79
C HIS A 99 49.65 33.48 9.54
N ILE A 100 50.44 33.38 8.46
CA ILE A 100 50.00 32.94 7.12
C ILE A 100 49.58 31.46 7.07
N LEU A 101 49.98 30.64 8.06
CA LEU A 101 49.49 29.28 8.24
C LEU A 101 49.05 29.04 9.69
N GLY A 102 47.74 29.11 9.97
CA GLY A 102 47.15 28.72 11.26
C GLY A 102 47.18 27.21 11.54
N VAL A 103 47.77 26.42 10.64
CA VAL A 103 47.75 24.94 10.66
C VAL A 103 48.74 24.35 11.68
N THR A 104 49.79 25.09 12.05
CA THR A 104 50.77 24.66 13.07
C THR A 104 50.40 25.09 14.49
N GLN A 105 49.27 25.78 14.67
CA GLN A 105 48.76 26.21 15.98
C GLN A 105 47.87 25.16 16.64
N THR A 106 47.22 24.29 15.86
CA THR A 106 46.49 23.13 16.38
C THR A 106 47.49 22.04 16.74
N ASN A 107 47.41 21.53 17.96
CA ASN A 107 48.25 20.47 18.52
C ASN A 107 48.13 19.11 17.79
N ASP A 108 47.47 19.11 16.63
CA ASP A 108 47.07 17.95 15.84
C ASP A 108 48.03 17.69 14.69
N TYR A 109 48.85 18.66 14.30
CA TYR A 109 49.88 18.53 13.26
C TYR A 109 51.28 18.46 13.85
N TYR A 110 52.14 17.67 13.20
CA TYR A 110 53.58 17.70 13.43
C TYR A 110 54.32 17.78 12.09
N ILE A 111 55.53 18.33 12.14
CA ILE A 111 56.41 18.42 10.98
C ILE A 111 57.81 17.97 11.40
N HIS A 112 58.40 17.05 10.65
CA HIS A 112 59.81 16.65 10.78
C HIS A 112 60.57 17.00 9.51
N PHE A 113 61.67 17.73 9.68
CA PHE A 113 62.68 17.90 8.64
C PHE A 113 63.76 16.85 8.87
N ARG A 114 63.99 16.00 7.88
CA ARG A 114 65.00 14.94 7.92
C ARG A 114 66.06 15.15 6.85
N ASP A 115 67.29 14.78 7.18
CA ASP A 115 68.40 14.74 6.24
C ASP A 115 68.23 13.59 5.22
N ARG A 116 69.20 13.43 4.32
CA ARG A 116 69.19 12.36 3.32
C ARG A 116 69.34 10.95 3.93
N ASN A 117 69.81 10.84 5.17
CA ASN A 117 69.94 9.60 5.93
C ASN A 117 68.75 9.34 6.88
N TYR A 118 67.68 10.14 6.77
CA TYR A 118 66.50 10.13 7.63
C TYR A 118 66.75 10.50 9.10
N GLN A 119 67.86 11.17 9.40
CA GLN A 119 68.11 11.78 10.71
C GLN A 119 67.36 13.10 10.84
N THR A 120 66.76 13.34 12.00
CA THR A 120 65.99 14.55 12.27
C THR A 120 66.89 15.77 12.38
N ILE A 121 66.65 16.77 11.53
CA ILE A 121 67.33 18.08 11.54
C ILE A 121 66.54 19.05 12.42
N ALA A 122 65.22 19.10 12.23
CA ALA A 122 64.34 19.98 12.98
C ALA A 122 62.91 19.41 13.08
N THR A 123 62.19 19.81 14.13
CA THR A 123 60.81 19.36 14.39
C THR A 123 59.90 20.52 14.72
N VAL A 124 58.62 20.39 14.38
CA VAL A 124 57.55 21.29 14.81
C VAL A 124 56.46 20.42 15.45
N GLY A 125 56.07 20.75 16.68
CA GLY A 125 55.06 20.01 17.44
C GLY A 125 55.64 18.89 18.32
N ASN A 126 54.78 18.26 19.11
CA ASN A 126 55.15 17.28 20.13
C ASN A 126 54.86 15.85 19.64
N LEU A 127 55.75 15.28 18.81
CA LEU A 127 55.66 13.88 18.42
C LEU A 127 56.91 13.09 18.88
N PRO A 128 56.75 11.88 19.47
CA PRO A 128 57.87 10.98 19.74
C PRO A 128 58.51 10.45 18.45
N ASP A 129 59.81 10.16 18.49
CA ASP A 129 60.57 9.60 17.37
C ASP A 129 60.05 8.19 17.03
N LEU A 130 59.34 8.07 15.91
CA LEU A 130 58.70 6.84 15.45
C LEU A 130 59.50 6.24 14.29
N GLU A 131 59.56 4.91 14.22
CA GLU A 131 60.20 4.21 13.09
C GLU A 131 59.42 4.48 11.79
N VAL A 132 60.07 5.16 10.85
CA VAL A 132 59.49 5.55 9.56
C VAL A 132 59.90 4.56 8.47
N ASN A 133 58.93 4.10 7.68
CA ASN A 133 59.21 3.41 6.43
C ASN A 133 59.71 4.42 5.39
N ARG A 134 60.95 4.24 4.92
CA ARG A 134 61.67 5.16 4.03
C ARG A 134 61.11 5.19 2.61
N ASP A 135 60.42 4.13 2.18
CA ASP A 135 59.94 4.01 0.79
C ASP A 135 58.47 4.43 0.64
N ALA A 136 57.79 4.80 1.73
CA ALA A 136 56.37 5.12 1.73
C ALA A 136 56.12 6.64 1.74
N VAL A 137 55.49 7.13 0.67
CA VAL A 137 55.04 8.53 0.57
C VAL A 137 53.94 8.83 1.60
N TRP A 138 53.02 7.88 1.80
CA TRP A 138 51.99 7.91 2.83
C TRP A 138 52.16 6.76 3.82
N GLN A 139 52.08 7.04 5.12
CA GLN A 139 52.12 6.00 6.14
C GLN A 139 51.24 6.31 7.34
N MET A 140 50.70 5.26 7.95
CA MET A 140 50.02 5.35 9.24
C MET A 140 51.02 5.05 10.34
N LEU A 141 51.12 5.95 11.31
CA LEU A 141 51.97 5.80 12.48
C LEU A 141 51.11 5.71 13.74
N ARG A 142 51.67 5.09 14.78
CA ARG A 142 51.00 4.95 16.07
C ARG A 142 51.94 5.35 17.18
N ASP A 143 51.52 6.28 18.04
CA ASP A 143 52.33 6.69 19.17
C ASP A 143 52.29 5.67 20.32
N SER A 144 53.13 5.88 21.34
CA SER A 144 53.20 5.04 22.54
C SER A 144 51.92 5.05 23.38
N GLN A 145 51.06 6.06 23.19
CA GLN A 145 49.73 6.16 23.81
C GLN A 145 48.65 5.47 22.97
N GLY A 146 49.01 4.91 21.81
CA GLY A 146 48.12 4.20 20.92
C GLY A 146 47.32 5.08 19.96
N ARG A 147 47.60 6.39 19.89
CA ARG A 147 46.95 7.33 18.95
C ARG A 147 47.51 7.15 17.55
N HIS A 148 46.64 7.14 16.55
CA HIS A 148 47.03 7.01 15.16
C HIS A 148 47.32 8.38 14.54
N TYR A 149 48.34 8.42 13.70
CA TYR A 149 48.73 9.57 12.90
C TYR A 149 48.81 9.17 11.45
N TYR A 150 48.42 10.08 10.56
CA TYR A 150 48.59 9.89 9.13
C TYR A 150 49.65 10.85 8.62
N GLN A 151 50.73 10.31 8.05
CA GLN A 151 51.92 11.06 7.63
C GLN A 151 52.08 11.04 6.12
N PHE A 152 52.44 12.20 5.58
CA PHE A 152 52.87 12.41 4.21
C PHE A 152 54.34 12.85 4.18
N SER A 153 55.13 12.27 3.27
CA SER A 153 56.55 12.54 3.12
C SER A 153 56.85 13.15 1.75
N LEU A 154 57.47 14.32 1.72
CA LEU A 154 57.89 15.04 0.52
C LEU A 154 59.40 15.23 0.49
N LEU A 155 60.01 15.09 -0.69
CA LEU A 155 61.43 15.42 -0.90
C LEU A 155 61.56 16.93 -1.11
N LEU A 156 62.37 17.59 -0.29
CA LEU A 156 62.78 18.99 -0.47
C LEU A 156 64.05 19.06 -1.34
N LYS A 157 64.14 20.06 -2.21
CA LYS A 157 65.38 20.38 -2.94
C LYS A 157 65.92 21.74 -2.48
N ASN A 158 67.16 22.02 -2.83
CA ASN A 158 67.75 23.34 -2.64
C ASN A 158 67.44 24.25 -3.85
N SER A 159 67.79 25.53 -3.74
CA SER A 159 67.62 26.51 -4.84
C SER A 159 68.34 26.14 -6.15
N ALA A 160 69.25 25.17 -6.14
CA ALA A 160 69.94 24.63 -7.31
C ALA A 160 69.31 23.33 -7.87
N GLY A 161 68.19 22.87 -7.30
CA GLY A 161 67.46 21.66 -7.71
C GLY A 161 68.07 20.34 -7.21
N LEU A 162 69.08 20.38 -6.34
CA LEU A 162 69.68 19.20 -5.72
C LEU A 162 68.87 18.77 -4.48
N PRO A 163 68.74 17.46 -4.19
CA PRO A 163 67.99 16.98 -3.03
C PRO A 163 68.57 17.54 -1.73
N TRP A 164 67.74 18.20 -0.93
CA TRP A 164 68.12 18.76 0.37
C TRP A 164 67.87 17.75 1.48
N GLY A 165 66.66 17.18 1.54
CA GLY A 165 66.21 16.28 2.59
C GLY A 165 64.73 15.98 2.44
N TYR A 166 64.09 15.44 3.48
CA TYR A 166 62.66 15.12 3.46
C TYR A 166 61.89 15.98 4.46
N MET A 167 60.73 16.50 4.04
CA MET A 167 59.74 17.10 4.91
C MET A 167 58.63 16.08 5.15
N GLN A 168 58.40 15.74 6.41
CA GLN A 168 57.36 14.81 6.82
C GLN A 168 56.33 15.57 7.63
N ILE A 169 55.09 15.60 7.15
CA ILE A 169 53.99 16.26 7.83
C ILE A 169 52.99 15.17 8.19
N GLY A 170 52.52 15.17 9.44
CA GLY A 170 51.46 14.26 9.83
C GLY A 170 50.43 14.91 10.74
N ARG A 171 49.24 14.32 10.73
CA ARG A 171 48.11 14.76 11.56
C ARG A 171 47.57 13.63 12.42
N SER A 172 47.12 13.93 13.64
CA SER A 172 46.40 12.99 14.48
C SER A 172 45.05 12.61 13.89
N MET A 173 44.73 11.31 13.91
CA MET A 173 43.41 10.78 13.51
C MET A 173 42.41 10.71 14.67
N ALA A 174 42.70 11.32 15.83
CA ALA A 174 41.84 11.26 17.00
C ALA A 174 40.43 11.83 16.76
N ASP A 175 40.30 12.90 15.99
CA ASP A 175 39.00 13.48 15.63
C ASP A 175 38.24 12.61 14.62
N TYR A 176 38.96 11.98 13.68
CA TYR A 176 38.39 11.00 12.75
C TYR A 176 37.84 9.78 13.50
N ASP A 177 38.62 9.23 14.44
CA ASP A 177 38.20 8.09 15.27
C ASP A 177 36.96 8.43 16.13
N ARG A 178 36.88 9.67 16.64
CA ARG A 178 35.72 10.16 17.40
C ARG A 178 34.46 10.19 16.53
N HIS A 179 34.50 10.82 15.36
CA HIS A 179 33.35 10.88 14.44
C HIS A 179 32.93 9.50 13.92
N LEU A 180 33.89 8.61 13.69
CA LEU A 180 33.62 7.23 13.31
C LEU A 180 32.87 6.48 14.43
N SER A 181 33.26 6.69 15.68
CA SER A 181 32.62 6.05 16.85
C SER A 181 31.19 6.54 17.09
N GLU A 182 30.95 7.85 16.95
CA GLU A 182 29.61 8.44 17.05
C GLU A 182 28.68 7.92 15.95
N SER A 183 29.19 7.85 14.72
CA SER A 183 28.45 7.30 13.58
C SER A 183 28.13 5.81 13.75
N LYS A 184 29.07 5.02 14.28
CA LYS A 184 28.84 3.61 14.63
C LYS A 184 27.77 3.45 15.69
N LEU A 185 27.78 4.28 16.72
CA LEU A 185 26.76 4.26 17.77
C LEU A 185 25.38 4.61 17.22
N ALA A 186 25.29 5.63 16.36
CA ALA A 186 24.07 6.02 15.68
C ALA A 186 23.50 4.88 14.82
N LEU A 187 24.36 4.15 14.09
CA LEU A 187 23.93 2.97 13.32
C LEU A 187 23.49 1.81 14.22
N LEU A 188 24.23 1.52 15.30
CA LEU A 188 23.91 0.44 16.24
C LEU A 188 22.55 0.65 16.92
N LEU A 189 22.16 1.89 17.21
CA LEU A 189 20.88 2.22 17.83
C LEU A 189 19.78 2.46 16.80
N GLY A 190 20.09 3.17 15.70
CA GLY A 190 19.11 3.57 14.70
C GLY A 190 18.59 2.40 13.87
N LEU A 191 19.45 1.44 13.52
CA LEU A 191 19.07 0.26 12.74
C LEU A 191 18.00 -0.60 13.45
N PRO A 192 18.16 -1.06 14.71
CA PRO A 192 17.13 -1.83 15.38
C PRO A 192 15.83 -1.03 15.60
N ILE A 193 15.90 0.28 15.87
CA ILE A 193 14.71 1.13 15.94
C ILE A 193 13.97 1.14 14.59
N GLY A 194 14.71 1.32 13.48
CA GLY A 194 14.18 1.24 12.13
C GLY A 194 13.51 -0.10 11.84
N PHE A 195 14.12 -1.21 12.26
CA PHE A 195 13.53 -2.55 12.15
C PHE A 195 12.20 -2.67 12.90
N VAL A 196 12.10 -2.14 14.11
CA VAL A 196 10.85 -2.15 14.88
C VAL A 196 9.75 -1.35 14.17
N VAL A 197 10.09 -0.15 13.67
CA VAL A 197 9.14 0.69 12.92
C VAL A 197 8.68 -0.03 11.64
N ILE A 198 9.61 -0.62 10.88
CA ILE A 198 9.31 -1.41 9.68
C ILE A 198 8.41 -2.60 10.01
N ALA A 199 8.66 -3.31 11.10
CA ALA A 199 7.86 -4.47 11.51
C ALA A 199 6.42 -4.06 11.84
N ILE A 200 6.23 -2.96 12.59
CA ILE A 200 4.91 -2.42 12.94
C ILE A 200 4.18 -1.95 11.67
N ALA A 201 4.85 -1.19 10.80
CA ALA A 201 4.28 -0.71 9.55
C ALA A 201 3.90 -1.86 8.61
N SER A 202 4.77 -2.87 8.48
CA SER A 202 4.53 -4.08 7.68
C SER A 202 3.33 -4.86 8.21
N TRP A 203 3.19 -4.99 9.53
CA TRP A 203 2.04 -5.65 10.16
C TRP A 203 0.72 -4.90 9.90
N TYR A 204 0.76 -3.57 9.88
CA TYR A 204 -0.39 -2.72 9.61
C TYR A 204 -0.80 -2.79 8.13
N LEU A 205 0.14 -2.64 7.20
CA LEU A 205 -0.12 -2.74 5.76
C LEU A 205 -0.65 -4.13 5.36
N ALA A 206 -0.11 -5.19 5.94
CA ALA A 206 -0.61 -6.56 5.72
C ALA A 206 -2.08 -6.72 6.16
N LYS A 207 -2.54 -5.97 7.18
CA LYS A 207 -3.95 -5.97 7.60
C LYS A 207 -4.84 -5.38 6.51
N ILE A 208 -4.48 -4.20 6.00
CA ILE A 208 -5.25 -3.46 5.00
C ILE A 208 -5.35 -4.30 3.72
N ALA A 209 -4.23 -4.86 3.26
CA ALA A 209 -4.19 -5.69 2.06
C ALA A 209 -5.07 -6.95 2.16
N MET A 210 -5.21 -7.53 3.36
CA MET A 210 -6.00 -8.75 3.56
C MET A 210 -7.48 -8.52 3.86
N GLN A 211 -7.86 -7.34 4.32
CA GLN A 211 -9.24 -7.03 4.66
C GLN A 211 -10.24 -7.30 3.50
N PRO A 212 -10.03 -6.83 2.26
CA PRO A 212 -10.98 -7.08 1.16
C PRO A 212 -11.07 -8.57 0.79
N VAL A 213 -9.96 -9.30 0.86
CA VAL A 213 -9.94 -10.75 0.58
C VAL A 213 -10.72 -11.50 1.63
N TYR A 214 -10.57 -11.11 2.91
CA TYR A 214 -11.29 -11.74 4.01
C TYR A 214 -12.80 -11.49 3.92
N THR A 215 -13.23 -10.26 3.63
CA THR A 215 -14.65 -9.94 3.47
C THR A 215 -15.27 -10.68 2.29
N SER A 216 -14.57 -10.74 1.14
CA SER A 216 -15.02 -11.51 -0.02
C SER A 216 -15.13 -13.01 0.31
N TYR A 217 -14.14 -13.57 1.03
CA TYR A 217 -14.19 -14.96 1.46
C TYR A 217 -15.39 -15.27 2.38
N GLN A 218 -15.67 -14.39 3.35
CA GLN A 218 -16.83 -14.54 4.22
C GLN A 218 -18.15 -14.47 3.43
N GLN A 219 -18.26 -13.53 2.49
CA GLN A 219 -19.44 -13.41 1.62
C GLN A 219 -19.64 -14.68 0.78
N ILE A 220 -18.58 -15.27 0.23
CA ILE A 220 -18.64 -16.52 -0.53
C ILE A 220 -19.08 -17.69 0.37
N GLN A 221 -18.53 -17.80 1.58
CA GLN A 221 -18.93 -18.84 2.52
C GLN A 221 -20.40 -18.73 2.91
N GLN A 222 -20.85 -17.53 3.24
CA GLN A 222 -22.24 -17.25 3.60
C GLN A 222 -23.16 -17.55 2.40
N PHE A 223 -22.82 -17.05 1.21
CA PHE A 223 -23.55 -17.35 -0.02
C PHE A 223 -23.67 -18.86 -0.28
N THR A 224 -22.58 -19.62 -0.12
CA THR A 224 -22.60 -21.07 -0.34
C THR A 224 -23.51 -21.77 0.67
N ALA A 225 -23.48 -21.34 1.93
CA ALA A 225 -24.35 -21.87 2.98
C ALA A 225 -25.84 -21.55 2.71
N ASP A 226 -26.13 -20.31 2.30
CA ASP A 226 -27.48 -19.85 1.99
C ASP A 226 -28.05 -20.59 0.77
N VAL A 227 -27.25 -20.73 -0.31
CA VAL A 227 -27.60 -21.55 -1.48
C VAL A 227 -27.93 -22.98 -1.06
N ALA A 228 -27.09 -23.61 -0.25
CA ALA A 228 -27.33 -24.98 0.20
C ALA A 228 -28.62 -25.12 1.01
N HIS A 229 -28.96 -24.11 1.83
CA HIS A 229 -30.19 -24.10 2.61
C HIS A 229 -31.43 -23.93 1.73
N GLU A 230 -31.40 -22.98 0.80
CA GLU A 230 -32.53 -22.71 -0.11
C GLU A 230 -32.75 -23.84 -1.13
N LEU A 231 -31.70 -24.57 -1.53
CA LEU A 231 -31.83 -25.77 -2.36
C LEU A 231 -32.39 -26.97 -1.58
N ARG A 232 -32.01 -27.13 -0.30
CA ARG A 232 -32.44 -28.28 0.53
C ARG A 232 -33.95 -28.30 0.75
N THR A 233 -34.57 -27.13 0.90
CA THR A 233 -36.01 -27.00 1.21
C THR A 233 -36.93 -27.59 0.13
N PRO A 234 -36.86 -27.17 -1.16
CA PRO A 234 -37.68 -27.76 -2.22
C PRO A 234 -37.34 -29.23 -2.46
N LEU A 235 -36.06 -29.63 -2.35
CA LEU A 235 -35.66 -31.03 -2.48
C LEU A 235 -36.28 -31.93 -1.39
N ALA A 236 -36.24 -31.50 -0.13
CA ALA A 236 -36.87 -32.22 0.97
C ALA A 236 -38.40 -32.30 0.79
N SER A 237 -39.04 -31.23 0.30
CA SER A 237 -40.49 -31.23 0.00
C SER A 237 -40.84 -32.22 -1.11
N ILE A 238 -40.05 -32.29 -2.18
CA ILE A 238 -40.24 -33.25 -3.27
C ILE A 238 -40.07 -34.67 -2.71
N MET A 239 -39.00 -34.92 -1.97
CA MET A 239 -38.69 -36.24 -1.43
C MET A 239 -39.79 -36.74 -0.48
N ALA A 240 -40.25 -35.89 0.45
CA ALA A 240 -41.35 -36.24 1.35
C ALA A 240 -42.67 -36.52 0.61
N THR A 241 -42.95 -35.77 -0.45
CA THR A 241 -44.16 -35.98 -1.28
C THR A 241 -44.08 -37.30 -2.04
N VAL A 242 -42.90 -37.64 -2.59
CA VAL A 242 -42.66 -38.91 -3.28
C VAL A 242 -42.70 -40.09 -2.30
N GLU A 243 -42.05 -39.99 -1.14
CA GLU A 243 -42.08 -41.03 -0.10
C GLU A 243 -43.50 -41.28 0.41
N SER A 244 -44.26 -40.21 0.67
CA SER A 244 -45.67 -40.32 1.07
C SER A 244 -46.52 -40.97 -0.02
N SER A 245 -46.25 -40.68 -1.29
CA SER A 245 -46.96 -41.31 -2.42
C SER A 245 -46.62 -42.80 -2.52
N LEU A 246 -45.36 -43.18 -2.35
CA LEU A 246 -44.91 -44.56 -2.43
C LEU A 246 -45.42 -45.44 -1.27
N ALA A 247 -45.75 -44.83 -0.13
CA ALA A 247 -46.29 -45.52 1.04
C ALA A 247 -47.80 -45.79 0.98
N MET A 248 -48.51 -45.32 -0.06
CA MET A 248 -49.95 -45.53 -0.22
C MET A 248 -50.24 -46.81 -1.02
N ASP A 249 -51.13 -47.67 -0.51
CA ASP A 249 -51.54 -48.91 -1.18
C ASP A 249 -52.34 -48.67 -2.48
N SER A 250 -53.04 -47.53 -2.58
CA SER A 250 -53.75 -47.10 -3.78
C SER A 250 -53.79 -45.58 -3.86
N LEU A 251 -53.50 -45.02 -5.04
CA LEU A 251 -53.54 -43.58 -5.32
C LEU A 251 -54.71 -43.25 -6.26
N PRO A 252 -55.77 -42.57 -5.77
CA PRO A 252 -56.79 -41.99 -6.64
C PRO A 252 -56.17 -41.04 -7.67
N GLU A 253 -56.79 -40.90 -8.85
CA GLU A 253 -56.28 -40.01 -9.91
C GLU A 253 -56.20 -38.55 -9.46
N THR A 254 -57.17 -38.10 -8.64
CA THR A 254 -57.20 -36.74 -8.08
C THR A 254 -56.01 -36.46 -7.17
N ASP A 255 -55.62 -37.42 -6.34
CA ASP A 255 -54.47 -37.30 -5.43
C ASP A 255 -53.15 -37.38 -6.20
N SER A 256 -53.10 -38.21 -7.24
CA SER A 256 -51.96 -38.31 -8.15
C SER A 256 -51.68 -36.99 -8.89
N ARG A 257 -52.72 -36.33 -9.41
CA ARG A 257 -52.59 -35.00 -10.04
C ARG A 257 -52.16 -33.93 -9.06
N SER A 258 -52.68 -33.97 -7.83
CA SER A 258 -52.26 -33.06 -6.75
C SER A 258 -50.77 -33.23 -6.44
N ILE A 259 -50.31 -34.47 -6.24
CA ILE A 259 -48.90 -34.81 -5.99
C ILE A 259 -48.00 -34.32 -7.13
N LEU A 260 -48.35 -34.61 -8.38
CA LEU A 260 -47.59 -34.15 -9.55
C LEU A 260 -47.53 -32.62 -9.63
N SER A 261 -48.62 -31.92 -9.31
CA SER A 261 -48.64 -30.45 -9.28
C SER A 261 -47.71 -29.87 -8.20
N VAL A 262 -47.58 -30.55 -7.05
CA VAL A 262 -46.63 -30.16 -5.99
C VAL A 262 -45.20 -30.33 -6.49
N ILE A 263 -44.88 -31.48 -7.09
CA ILE A 263 -43.55 -31.78 -7.63
C ILE A 263 -43.18 -30.77 -8.73
N GLU A 264 -44.08 -30.53 -9.68
CA GLU A 264 -43.89 -29.56 -10.76
C GLU A 264 -43.60 -28.16 -10.20
N ARG A 265 -44.40 -27.70 -9.23
CA ARG A 265 -44.19 -26.39 -8.59
C ARG A 265 -42.84 -26.29 -7.88
N GLN A 266 -42.40 -27.32 -7.16
CA GLN A 266 -41.09 -27.30 -6.49
C GLN A 266 -39.94 -27.39 -7.50
N ASN A 267 -40.08 -28.16 -8.58
CA ASN A 267 -39.08 -28.24 -9.63
C ASN A 267 -38.95 -26.91 -10.41
N GLY A 268 -40.06 -26.23 -10.66
CA GLY A 268 -40.07 -24.87 -11.22
C GLY A 268 -39.33 -23.88 -10.33
N ARG A 269 -39.60 -23.90 -9.01
CA ARG A 269 -38.90 -23.07 -8.02
C ARG A 269 -37.39 -23.35 -8.01
N LEU A 270 -37.00 -24.62 -8.02
CA LEU A 270 -35.60 -25.03 -8.06
C LEU A 270 -34.90 -24.53 -9.33
N SER A 271 -35.54 -24.69 -10.48
CA SER A 271 -35.04 -24.24 -11.77
C SER A 271 -34.85 -22.72 -11.81
N GLN A 272 -35.82 -21.97 -11.30
CA GLN A 272 -35.73 -20.51 -11.19
C GLN A 272 -34.56 -20.09 -10.27
N LEU A 273 -34.42 -20.73 -9.11
CA LEU A 273 -33.34 -20.42 -8.17
C LEU A 273 -31.97 -20.68 -8.79
N VAL A 274 -31.79 -21.83 -9.45
CA VAL A 274 -30.53 -22.14 -10.16
C VAL A 274 -30.26 -21.13 -11.28
N GLY A 275 -31.28 -20.75 -12.04
CA GLY A 275 -31.18 -19.72 -13.08
C GLY A 275 -30.75 -18.36 -12.51
N ASP A 276 -31.36 -17.94 -11.41
CA ASP A 276 -31.05 -16.70 -10.70
C ASP A 276 -29.59 -16.68 -10.18
N LEU A 277 -29.09 -17.81 -9.66
CA LEU A 277 -27.70 -17.94 -9.21
C LEU A 277 -26.70 -17.88 -10.37
N LEU A 278 -26.99 -18.59 -11.47
CA LEU A 278 -26.15 -18.55 -12.67
C LEU A 278 -26.11 -17.14 -13.28
N LEU A 279 -27.24 -16.44 -13.27
CA LEU A 279 -27.32 -15.05 -13.72
C LEU A 279 -26.46 -14.15 -12.83
N LEU A 280 -26.60 -14.20 -11.51
CA LEU A 280 -25.79 -13.39 -10.59
C LEU A 280 -24.29 -13.64 -10.77
N SER A 281 -23.87 -14.90 -10.86
CA SER A 281 -22.47 -15.28 -11.11
C SER A 281 -21.93 -14.67 -12.41
N ARG A 282 -22.73 -14.65 -13.48
CA ARG A 282 -22.36 -14.01 -14.76
C ARG A 282 -22.38 -12.48 -14.72
N LEU A 283 -23.17 -11.88 -13.83
CA LEU A 283 -23.21 -10.43 -13.64
C LEU A 283 -22.05 -9.94 -12.78
N ASP A 284 -21.56 -10.75 -11.84
CA ASP A 284 -20.38 -10.46 -10.99
C ASP A 284 -19.06 -10.45 -11.78
N ILE A 285 -18.99 -11.20 -12.88
CA ILE A 285 -17.80 -11.28 -13.72
C ILE A 285 -17.81 -10.13 -14.75
N GLU A 286 -16.88 -9.18 -14.60
CA GLU A 286 -16.75 -8.00 -15.49
C GLU A 286 -16.20 -8.33 -16.90
N THR A 287 -15.84 -9.57 -17.20
CA THR A 287 -15.00 -9.88 -18.37
C THR A 287 -15.73 -9.93 -19.72
N ASP A 288 -17.07 -9.92 -19.75
CA ASP A 288 -17.83 -9.82 -21.00
C ASP A 288 -18.90 -8.73 -20.88
N LEU A 289 -18.65 -7.58 -21.51
CA LEU A 289 -19.70 -6.65 -21.89
C LEU A 289 -20.58 -7.38 -22.91
N PRO A 290 -21.86 -7.65 -22.60
CA PRO A 290 -22.79 -8.11 -23.62
C PRO A 290 -22.77 -7.09 -24.77
N LYS A 291 -22.98 -7.54 -26.01
CA LYS A 291 -23.26 -6.62 -27.11
C LYS A 291 -24.53 -5.85 -26.76
N PHE A 292 -24.39 -4.67 -26.20
CA PHE A 292 -25.51 -3.79 -25.89
C PHE A 292 -26.14 -3.33 -27.19
N SER A 293 -27.46 -3.39 -27.23
CA SER A 293 -28.30 -2.87 -28.29
C SER A 293 -29.20 -1.76 -27.74
N PRO A 294 -29.72 -0.86 -28.58
CA PRO A 294 -30.79 0.04 -28.18
C PRO A 294 -32.01 -0.75 -27.69
N CYS A 295 -32.49 -0.46 -26.49
CA CYS A 295 -33.64 -1.08 -25.86
C CYS A 295 -34.70 -0.01 -25.58
N CYS A 296 -35.93 -0.19 -26.07
CA CYS A 296 -37.05 0.70 -25.78
C CYS A 296 -37.61 0.42 -24.39
N LEU A 297 -37.50 1.38 -23.46
CA LEU A 297 -38.03 1.21 -22.09
C LEU A 297 -39.55 1.24 -22.05
N ASN A 298 -40.19 2.01 -22.93
CA ASN A 298 -41.65 2.09 -23.02
C ASN A 298 -42.26 0.73 -23.33
N ASP A 299 -41.68 0.00 -24.30
CA ASP A 299 -42.15 -1.33 -24.70
C ASP A 299 -41.94 -2.33 -23.56
N ILE A 300 -40.74 -2.37 -22.97
CA ILE A 300 -40.42 -3.28 -21.85
C ILE A 300 -41.38 -3.08 -20.67
N LEU A 301 -41.65 -1.83 -20.27
CA LEU A 301 -42.55 -1.55 -19.14
C LEU A 301 -44.01 -1.85 -19.48
N SER A 302 -44.44 -1.60 -20.72
CA SER A 302 -45.81 -1.89 -21.16
C SER A 302 -46.06 -3.40 -21.19
N ASP A 303 -45.13 -4.16 -21.79
CA ASP A 303 -45.17 -5.63 -21.84
C ASP A 303 -45.22 -6.24 -20.44
N LEU A 304 -44.40 -5.72 -19.51
CA LEU A 304 -44.37 -6.18 -18.12
C LEU A 304 -45.67 -5.90 -17.36
N VAL A 305 -46.29 -4.76 -17.62
CA VAL A 305 -47.56 -4.41 -16.97
C VAL A 305 -48.68 -5.31 -17.47
N GLU A 306 -48.70 -5.64 -18.76
CA GLU A 306 -49.63 -6.62 -19.33
C GLU A 306 -49.39 -8.03 -18.79
N GLU A 307 -48.13 -8.48 -18.73
CA GLU A 307 -47.77 -9.81 -18.21
C GLU A 307 -48.12 -9.96 -16.72
N LEU A 308 -47.90 -8.91 -15.91
CA LEU A 308 -48.12 -8.96 -14.46
C LEU A 308 -49.54 -8.56 -14.04
N ALA A 309 -50.40 -8.11 -14.97
CA ALA A 309 -51.78 -7.76 -14.68
C ALA A 309 -52.58 -8.91 -14.02
N PRO A 310 -52.50 -10.18 -14.48
CA PRO A 310 -53.18 -11.29 -13.82
C PRO A 310 -52.72 -11.51 -12.38
N LEU A 311 -51.43 -11.31 -12.09
CA LEU A 311 -50.88 -11.43 -10.75
C LEU A 311 -51.37 -10.31 -9.83
N ALA A 312 -51.43 -9.08 -10.34
CA ALA A 312 -51.96 -7.93 -9.62
C ALA A 312 -53.45 -8.11 -9.31
N LEU A 313 -54.25 -8.57 -10.29
CA LEU A 313 -55.66 -8.89 -10.11
C LEU A 313 -55.89 -10.00 -9.08
N ALA A 314 -55.11 -11.09 -9.14
CA ALA A 314 -55.20 -12.18 -8.16
C ALA A 314 -54.83 -11.75 -6.73
N SER A 315 -54.15 -10.61 -6.59
CA SER A 315 -53.70 -10.05 -5.32
C SER A 315 -54.52 -8.81 -4.89
N ASP A 316 -55.61 -8.49 -5.60
CA ASP A 316 -56.44 -7.30 -5.40
C ASP A 316 -55.62 -5.98 -5.42
N ILE A 317 -54.74 -5.82 -6.40
CA ILE A 317 -53.86 -4.65 -6.55
C ILE A 317 -54.12 -3.94 -7.88
N SER A 318 -54.22 -2.62 -7.82
CA SER A 318 -54.29 -1.76 -9.02
C SER A 318 -52.88 -1.50 -9.56
N LEU A 319 -52.62 -1.92 -10.80
CA LEU A 319 -51.33 -1.72 -11.48
C LEU A 319 -51.47 -0.63 -12.55
N ASN A 320 -50.77 0.49 -12.37
CA ASN A 320 -50.85 1.66 -13.25
C ASN A 320 -49.50 1.97 -13.89
N LEU A 321 -49.51 2.30 -15.19
CA LEU A 321 -48.35 2.76 -15.95
C LEU A 321 -48.56 4.19 -16.46
N ASP A 322 -47.63 5.07 -16.14
CA ASP A 322 -47.66 6.48 -16.55
C ASP A 322 -46.36 6.83 -17.33
N LEU A 323 -46.47 6.86 -18.65
CA LEU A 323 -45.37 7.20 -19.55
C LEU A 323 -45.37 8.72 -19.80
N LYS A 324 -44.63 9.47 -18.98
CA LYS A 324 -44.57 10.95 -19.08
C LYS A 324 -43.54 11.42 -20.09
N THR A 325 -43.51 10.80 -21.27
CA THR A 325 -42.56 11.11 -22.34
C THR A 325 -43.30 11.17 -23.67
N GLU A 326 -43.10 12.26 -24.43
CA GLU A 326 -43.71 12.40 -25.76
C GLU A 326 -43.09 11.44 -26.80
N THR A 327 -41.83 11.03 -26.57
CA THR A 327 -41.08 10.10 -27.42
C THR A 327 -40.68 8.85 -26.63
N SER A 328 -40.55 7.72 -27.33
CA SER A 328 -40.01 6.50 -26.75
C SER A 328 -38.57 6.70 -26.26
N LEU A 329 -38.27 6.24 -25.05
CA LEU A 329 -36.96 6.33 -24.44
C LEU A 329 -36.15 5.06 -24.72
N PHE A 330 -34.94 5.26 -25.25
CA PHE A 330 -34.00 4.19 -25.52
C PHE A 330 -32.82 4.26 -24.55
N VAL A 331 -32.35 3.07 -24.15
CA VAL A 331 -31.12 2.86 -23.39
C VAL A 331 -30.27 1.80 -24.07
N MET A 332 -28.94 1.90 -23.97
CA MET A 332 -28.05 0.86 -24.49
C MET A 332 -27.91 -0.26 -23.47
N GLY A 333 -28.36 -1.47 -23.82
CA GLY A 333 -28.38 -2.56 -22.88
C GLY A 333 -28.69 -3.91 -23.47
N ASN A 334 -29.01 -4.85 -22.59
CA ASN A 334 -29.56 -6.15 -22.94
C ASN A 334 -31.03 -6.19 -22.53
N THR A 335 -31.92 -6.34 -23.51
CA THR A 335 -33.38 -6.31 -23.31
C THR A 335 -33.85 -7.31 -22.25
N SER A 336 -33.36 -8.56 -22.27
CA SER A 336 -33.82 -9.58 -21.31
C SER A 336 -33.34 -9.31 -19.89
N GLN A 337 -32.17 -8.69 -19.72
CA GLN A 337 -31.70 -8.24 -18.41
C GLN A 337 -32.55 -7.07 -17.90
N LEU A 338 -32.79 -6.04 -18.72
CA LEU A 338 -33.65 -4.92 -18.33
C LEU A 338 -35.07 -5.39 -18.00
N TYR A 339 -35.63 -6.32 -18.79
CA TYR A 339 -36.91 -6.98 -18.49
C TYR A 339 -36.89 -7.62 -17.11
N ARG A 340 -35.86 -8.40 -16.79
CA ARG A 340 -35.71 -9.06 -15.48
C ARG A 340 -35.55 -8.08 -14.32
N LEU A 341 -34.86 -6.96 -14.53
CA LEU A 341 -34.72 -5.90 -13.53
C LEU A 341 -36.09 -5.33 -13.16
N PHE A 342 -36.87 -4.91 -14.16
CA PHE A 342 -38.17 -4.30 -13.91
C PHE A 342 -39.20 -5.32 -13.43
N SER A 343 -39.19 -6.55 -13.96
CA SER A 343 -40.05 -7.63 -13.48
C SER A 343 -39.86 -7.90 -11.98
N ASN A 344 -38.60 -7.93 -11.52
CA ASN A 344 -38.31 -8.16 -10.10
C ASN A 344 -38.82 -7.04 -9.21
N LEU A 345 -38.69 -5.79 -9.65
CA LEU A 345 -39.16 -4.62 -8.87
C LEU A 345 -40.70 -4.56 -8.84
N ILE A 346 -41.36 -4.74 -9.99
CA ILE A 346 -42.83 -4.70 -10.09
C ILE A 346 -43.46 -5.89 -9.35
N ALA A 347 -42.91 -7.10 -9.49
CA ALA A 347 -43.40 -8.27 -8.77
C ALA A 347 -43.26 -8.10 -7.25
N ASN A 348 -42.17 -7.48 -6.77
CA ASN A 348 -42.03 -7.14 -5.35
C ASN A 348 -43.07 -6.10 -4.93
N ALA A 349 -43.27 -5.04 -5.71
CA ALA A 349 -44.28 -4.02 -5.43
C ALA A 349 -45.69 -4.62 -5.30
N ILE A 350 -46.04 -5.59 -6.16
CA ILE A 350 -47.30 -6.33 -6.08
C ILE A 350 -47.32 -7.22 -4.82
N GLN A 351 -46.29 -8.07 -4.64
CA GLN A 351 -46.26 -9.05 -3.56
C GLN A 351 -46.33 -8.45 -2.14
N TYR A 352 -45.74 -7.27 -1.95
CA TYR A 352 -45.69 -6.60 -0.64
C TYR A 352 -46.68 -5.44 -0.48
N SER A 353 -47.56 -5.24 -1.48
CA SER A 353 -48.67 -4.31 -1.37
C SER A 353 -49.73 -4.80 -0.40
N ASN A 354 -50.45 -3.86 0.22
CA ASN A 354 -51.62 -4.17 1.04
C ASN A 354 -52.79 -4.57 0.13
N LEU A 355 -53.80 -5.23 0.71
CA LEU A 355 -55.05 -5.55 0.01
C LEU A 355 -55.70 -4.26 -0.51
N ASN A 356 -56.19 -4.25 -1.75
CA ASN A 356 -56.67 -3.04 -2.45
C ASN A 356 -55.60 -1.96 -2.63
N GLY A 357 -54.33 -2.34 -2.57
CA GLY A 357 -53.20 -1.43 -2.77
C GLY A 357 -53.05 -0.99 -4.23
N THR A 358 -52.14 -0.04 -4.46
CA THR A 358 -51.80 0.46 -5.79
C THR A 358 -50.30 0.36 -6.02
N VAL A 359 -49.92 -0.15 -7.19
CA VAL A 359 -48.56 -0.09 -7.73
C VAL A 359 -48.57 0.86 -8.92
N SER A 360 -47.83 1.95 -8.82
CA SER A 360 -47.71 2.97 -9.85
C SER A 360 -46.30 2.97 -10.43
N ILE A 361 -46.21 2.78 -11.74
CA ILE A 361 -44.96 2.82 -12.49
C ILE A 361 -44.97 4.10 -13.32
N SER A 362 -43.91 4.90 -13.24
CA SER A 362 -43.75 6.05 -14.14
C SER A 362 -42.38 6.09 -14.79
N LEU A 363 -42.37 6.52 -16.05
CA LEU A 363 -41.16 6.70 -16.86
C LEU A 363 -41.04 8.19 -17.23
N THR A 364 -39.90 8.78 -16.91
CA THR A 364 -39.60 10.19 -17.22
C THR A 364 -38.18 10.32 -17.79
N LEU A 365 -37.92 11.39 -18.54
CA LEU A 365 -36.57 11.76 -18.98
C LEU A 365 -36.11 12.99 -18.19
N GLN A 366 -34.99 12.87 -17.49
CA GLN A 366 -34.37 13.98 -16.77
C GLN A 366 -32.86 13.99 -17.05
N ASP A 367 -32.31 15.12 -17.50
CA ASP A 367 -30.86 15.31 -17.68
C ASP A 367 -30.14 14.20 -18.50
N ARG A 368 -30.82 13.65 -19.53
CA ARG A 368 -30.39 12.50 -20.36
C ARG A 368 -30.35 11.15 -19.63
N GLU A 369 -31.01 11.04 -18.49
CA GLU A 369 -31.26 9.80 -17.80
C GLU A 369 -32.75 9.47 -17.87
N ALA A 370 -33.06 8.23 -18.24
CA ALA A 370 -34.38 7.66 -18.06
C ALA A 370 -34.55 7.33 -16.58
N ILE A 371 -35.53 7.95 -15.93
CA ILE A 371 -35.87 7.73 -14.53
C ILE A 371 -37.17 6.96 -14.46
N ILE A 372 -37.11 5.78 -13.83
CA ILE A 372 -38.24 4.89 -13.63
C ILE A 372 -38.57 4.87 -12.14
N HIS A 373 -39.78 5.30 -11.78
CA HIS A 373 -40.30 5.20 -10.43
C HIS A 373 -41.28 4.03 -10.34
N ILE A 374 -41.09 3.15 -9.37
CA ILE A 374 -42.00 2.04 -9.06
C ILE A 374 -42.42 2.22 -7.61
N ARG A 375 -43.64 2.73 -7.41
CA ARG A 375 -44.19 3.05 -6.09
C ARG A 375 -45.30 2.08 -5.72
N ASP A 376 -45.23 1.51 -4.53
CA ASP A 376 -46.27 0.68 -3.92
C ASP A 376 -46.90 1.36 -2.70
N THR A 377 -48.14 1.01 -2.38
CA THR A 377 -48.82 1.41 -1.13
C THR A 377 -48.83 0.25 -0.11
N GLY A 378 -47.72 -0.47 -0.05
CA GLY A 378 -47.58 -1.70 0.72
C GLY A 378 -47.21 -1.51 2.17
N ILE A 379 -46.65 -2.58 2.74
CA ILE A 379 -46.23 -2.62 4.14
C ILE A 379 -45.03 -1.69 4.44
N GLY A 380 -44.34 -1.21 3.42
CA GLY A 380 -43.09 -0.48 3.57
C GLY A 380 -41.95 -1.32 4.16
N ILE A 381 -40.78 -0.69 4.29
CA ILE A 381 -39.53 -1.31 4.73
C ILE A 381 -39.04 -0.51 5.94
N ALA A 382 -38.69 -1.21 7.02
CA ALA A 382 -38.15 -0.55 8.21
C ALA A 382 -36.77 0.06 7.91
N ALA A 383 -36.46 1.20 8.54
CA ALA A 383 -35.21 1.93 8.29
C ALA A 383 -33.95 1.09 8.56
N GLN A 384 -34.03 0.16 9.50
CA GLN A 384 -32.95 -0.78 9.83
C GLN A 384 -32.68 -1.82 8.73
N ASP A 385 -33.66 -2.13 7.89
CA ASP A 385 -33.57 -3.17 6.87
C ASP A 385 -33.13 -2.61 5.50
N LEU A 386 -33.39 -1.32 5.24
CA LEU A 386 -33.03 -0.61 4.01
C LEU A 386 -31.56 -0.82 3.55
N PRO A 387 -30.54 -0.83 4.42
CA PRO A 387 -29.15 -1.06 3.99
C PRO A 387 -28.92 -2.47 3.41
N TYR A 388 -29.76 -3.43 3.76
CA TYR A 388 -29.54 -4.85 3.51
C TYR A 388 -30.50 -5.46 2.47
N ILE A 389 -31.55 -4.76 2.04
CA ILE A 389 -32.56 -5.32 1.11
C ILE A 389 -32.00 -5.77 -0.25
N PHE A 390 -30.84 -5.26 -0.63
CA PHE A 390 -30.14 -5.65 -1.86
C PHE A 390 -29.11 -6.75 -1.66
N ASP A 391 -28.90 -7.21 -0.41
CA ASP A 391 -28.03 -8.33 -0.11
C ASP A 391 -28.69 -9.65 -0.57
N ARG A 392 -27.87 -10.59 -1.02
CA ARG A 392 -28.33 -11.89 -1.52
C ARG A 392 -29.01 -12.65 -0.38
N PHE A 393 -30.16 -13.27 -0.66
CA PHE A 393 -30.94 -14.06 0.31
C PHE A 393 -31.45 -13.26 1.51
N TYR A 394 -31.27 -11.94 1.54
CA TYR A 394 -31.78 -11.12 2.64
C TYR A 394 -33.31 -10.99 2.55
N ARG A 395 -33.94 -11.09 3.71
CA ARG A 395 -35.40 -11.01 3.89
C ARG A 395 -35.69 -10.34 5.21
N ALA A 396 -36.42 -9.23 5.20
CA ALA A 396 -36.76 -8.47 6.41
C ALA A 396 -37.62 -9.29 7.39
N ASP A 397 -38.53 -10.14 6.88
CA ASP A 397 -39.45 -10.89 7.72
C ASP A 397 -39.52 -12.37 7.28
N ARG A 398 -38.88 -13.27 8.05
CA ARG A 398 -38.70 -14.68 7.66
C ARG A 398 -39.99 -15.50 7.72
N ASP A 399 -40.93 -15.15 8.60
CA ASP A 399 -42.13 -15.96 8.83
C ASP A 399 -43.21 -15.75 7.77
N ARG A 400 -43.49 -14.50 7.38
CA ARG A 400 -44.47 -14.17 6.33
C ARG A 400 -44.01 -14.55 4.93
N SER A 401 -42.70 -14.75 4.78
CA SER A 401 -42.06 -14.96 3.49
C SER A 401 -41.98 -16.45 3.09
N ARG A 402 -42.15 -17.38 4.05
CA ARG A 402 -42.32 -18.82 3.75
C ARG A 402 -43.61 -19.11 2.98
N THR A 403 -44.65 -18.31 3.17
CA THR A 403 -45.93 -18.42 2.44
C THR A 403 -45.87 -17.82 1.03
N THR A 404 -45.11 -16.74 0.83
CA THR A 404 -45.02 -16.04 -0.47
C THR A 404 -43.88 -16.54 -1.38
N GLY A 405 -42.93 -17.32 -0.86
CA GLY A 405 -42.05 -18.19 -1.65
C GLY A 405 -40.87 -17.54 -2.39
N GLY A 406 -40.53 -16.27 -2.11
CA GLY A 406 -39.38 -15.60 -2.73
C GLY A 406 -38.02 -16.10 -2.23
N SER A 407 -37.04 -16.24 -3.12
CA SER A 407 -35.66 -16.66 -2.79
C SER A 407 -34.79 -15.58 -2.12
N GLY A 408 -35.25 -14.32 -2.09
CA GLY A 408 -34.44 -13.18 -1.64
C GLY A 408 -33.33 -12.79 -2.63
N LEU A 409 -33.36 -13.28 -3.87
CA LEU A 409 -32.38 -12.92 -4.91
C LEU A 409 -32.85 -11.79 -5.84
N GLY A 410 -34.15 -11.49 -5.90
CA GLY A 410 -34.74 -10.58 -6.88
C GLY A 410 -34.15 -9.16 -6.86
N LEU A 411 -34.05 -8.54 -5.69
CA LEU A 411 -33.48 -7.20 -5.54
C LEU A 411 -31.97 -7.17 -5.80
N ALA A 412 -31.24 -8.20 -5.36
CA ALA A 412 -29.81 -8.35 -5.67
C ALA A 412 -29.57 -8.44 -7.18
N ILE A 413 -30.39 -9.19 -7.91
CA ILE A 413 -30.36 -9.29 -9.37
C ILE A 413 -30.67 -7.94 -10.01
N ALA A 414 -31.74 -7.26 -9.57
CA ALA A 414 -32.10 -5.94 -10.11
C ALA A 414 -30.94 -4.95 -9.95
N LYS A 415 -30.31 -4.90 -8.77
CA LYS A 415 -29.15 -4.03 -8.51
C LYS A 415 -27.94 -4.40 -9.39
N ALA A 416 -27.63 -5.69 -9.52
CA ALA A 416 -26.54 -6.15 -10.37
C ALA A 416 -26.76 -5.81 -11.85
N ILE A 417 -28.00 -5.93 -12.34
CA ILE A 417 -28.36 -5.55 -13.71
C ILE A 417 -28.23 -4.04 -13.90
N ALA A 418 -28.77 -3.23 -12.99
CA ALA A 418 -28.67 -1.77 -13.08
C ALA A 418 -27.20 -1.33 -13.14
N HIS A 419 -26.36 -1.88 -12.24
CA HIS A 419 -24.94 -1.58 -12.20
C HIS A 419 -24.23 -1.98 -13.50
N LYS A 420 -24.53 -3.17 -14.05
CA LYS A 420 -23.98 -3.63 -15.34
C LYS A 420 -24.37 -2.70 -16.50
N HIS A 421 -25.53 -2.06 -16.42
CA HIS A 421 -26.01 -1.05 -17.38
C HIS A 421 -25.55 0.38 -17.04
N ARG A 422 -24.61 0.55 -16.08
CA ARG A 422 -24.11 1.85 -15.60
C ARG A 422 -25.21 2.76 -15.07
N GLY A 423 -26.29 2.17 -14.59
CA GLY A 423 -27.39 2.83 -13.90
C GLY A 423 -27.30 2.68 -12.39
N ASN A 424 -28.32 3.17 -11.70
CA ASN A 424 -28.43 3.08 -10.25
C ASN A 424 -29.86 2.71 -9.83
N ILE A 425 -29.99 2.08 -8.66
CA ILE A 425 -31.28 1.85 -8.00
C ILE A 425 -31.22 2.49 -6.62
N GLN A 426 -32.20 3.34 -6.33
CA GLN A 426 -32.43 3.91 -5.01
C GLN A 426 -33.78 3.46 -4.49
N VAL A 427 -33.92 3.45 -3.17
CA VAL A 427 -35.17 3.10 -2.51
C VAL A 427 -35.48 4.14 -1.44
N THR A 428 -36.73 4.55 -1.38
CA THR A 428 -37.30 5.34 -0.29
C THR A 428 -38.52 4.60 0.22
N SER A 429 -38.59 4.35 1.53
CA SER A 429 -39.68 3.58 2.10
C SER A 429 -39.93 4.01 3.54
N GLU A 430 -41.20 3.94 3.95
CA GLU A 430 -41.61 4.13 5.33
C GLU A 430 -42.56 3.00 5.73
N LEU A 431 -42.27 2.39 6.89
CA LEU A 431 -43.05 1.27 7.40
C LEU A 431 -44.53 1.68 7.53
N GLY A 432 -45.42 0.89 6.93
CA GLY A 432 -46.87 1.10 6.88
C GLY A 432 -47.37 2.06 5.79
N LYS A 433 -46.48 2.75 5.05
CA LYS A 433 -46.87 3.69 3.98
C LYS A 433 -46.54 3.21 2.57
N GLY A 434 -45.68 2.20 2.43
CA GLY A 434 -45.24 1.65 1.15
C GLY A 434 -43.81 2.03 0.81
N SER A 435 -43.38 1.66 -0.39
CA SER A 435 -42.02 1.88 -0.88
C SER A 435 -42.01 2.46 -2.28
N GLU A 436 -40.90 3.10 -2.62
CA GLU A 436 -40.64 3.63 -3.95
C GLU A 436 -39.21 3.28 -4.36
N PHE A 437 -39.11 2.52 -5.46
CA PHE A 437 -37.85 2.17 -6.10
C PHE A 437 -37.63 3.09 -7.31
N ASN A 438 -36.49 3.76 -7.33
CA ASN A 438 -36.09 4.71 -8.37
C ASN A 438 -34.91 4.12 -9.14
N VAL A 439 -35.11 3.83 -10.42
CA VAL A 439 -34.06 3.32 -11.32
C VAL A 439 -33.65 4.43 -12.27
N SER A 440 -32.35 4.74 -12.33
CA SER A 440 -31.80 5.68 -13.32
C SER A 440 -30.91 4.95 -14.33
N LEU A 441 -31.14 5.19 -15.62
CA LEU A 441 -30.38 4.62 -16.73
C LEU A 441 -30.03 5.71 -17.74
N LYS A 442 -28.82 5.69 -18.31
CA LYS A 442 -28.44 6.67 -19.33
C LYS A 442 -29.23 6.44 -20.62
N SER A 443 -29.96 7.45 -21.06
CA SER A 443 -30.67 7.44 -22.33
C SER A 443 -29.70 7.71 -23.48
N VAL A 444 -30.00 7.16 -24.67
CA VAL A 444 -29.17 7.25 -25.88
C VAL A 444 -29.94 7.85 -27.04
#